data_AF-A0A662MP76-F1
#
_entry.id   AF-A0A662MP76-F1
#
_cell.length_a   1.000
_cell.length_b   1.000
_cell.length_c   1.000
_cell.angle_alpha   90.00
_cell.angle_beta   90.00
_cell.angle_gamma   90.00
#
_symmetry.space_group_name_H-M   'P 1'
#
loop_
_entity.id
_entity.type
_entity.pdbx_description
1 polymer ?
#
loop_
_entity_poly.entity_id
_entity_poly.type
_entity_poly.pdbx_seq_one_letter_code
_entity_poly.pdbx_strand_id
1 'polypeptide(L)' 'MKMKRLVITVSGLAGSGTTTLCRNLAKYYGFKHVYAGLIFRQMAEEMGMSLPEFQEYAELHPEVDREVD' A
#
# COMPACT_ATOMS: atom_id res chain seq x y z
N MET A 1 -11.15 -26.96 1.25
CA MET A 1 -11.01 -25.94 0.18
C MET A 1 -10.37 -24.69 0.77
N LYS A 2 -9.24 -24.21 0.25
CA LYS A 2 -8.69 -22.89 0.63
C LYS A 2 -9.59 -21.82 0.02
N MET A 3 -10.20 -20.96 0.83
CA MET A 3 -10.89 -19.76 0.36
C MET A 3 -9.89 -18.87 -0.39
N LYS A 4 -10.17 -18.54 -1.65
CA LYS A 4 -9.44 -17.48 -2.35
C LYS A 4 -9.79 -16.15 -1.69
N ARG A 5 -8.78 -15.45 -1.19
CA ARG A 5 -8.92 -14.06 -0.74
C ARG A 5 -8.81 -13.16 -1.96
N LEU A 6 -9.78 -12.25 -2.11
CA LEU A 6 -9.73 -11.21 -3.13
C LEU A 6 -8.90 -10.05 -2.59
N VAL A 7 -7.84 -9.68 -3.31
CA VAL A 7 -7.02 -8.50 -3.05
C VAL A 7 -7.15 -7.59 -4.28
N ILE A 8 -7.37 -6.30 -4.04
CA ILE A 8 -7.52 -5.29 -5.08
C ILE A 8 -6.52 -4.18 -4.80
N THR A 9 -5.49 -4.07 -5.64
CA THR A 9 -4.49 -3.01 -5.57
C THR A 9 -4.90 -1.90 -6.54
N VAL A 10 -4.91 -0.65 -6.07
CA VAL A 10 -5.31 0.52 -6.85
C VAL A 10 -4.19 1.55 -6.79
N SER A 11 -3.58 1.83 -7.94
CA SER A 11 -2.54 2.85 -8.13
C SER A 11 -3.07 4.01 -8.98
N GLY A 12 -2.43 5.17 -8.88
CA GLY A 12 -2.81 6.38 -9.61
C GLY A 12 -2.03 7.60 -9.13
N LEU A 13 -2.00 8.65 -9.95
CA LEU A 13 -1.31 9.91 -9.64
C LEU A 13 -1.84 10.56 -8.36
N ALA A 14 -1.03 11.40 -7.72
CA ALA A 14 -1.46 12.21 -6.59
C ALA A 14 -2.70 13.05 -6.99
N GLY A 15 -3.75 13.00 -6.15
CA GLY A 15 -5.02 13.71 -6.41
C GLY A 15 -5.99 12.99 -7.35
N SER A 16 -5.64 11.84 -7.95
CA SER A 16 -6.55 11.08 -8.85
C SER A 16 -7.73 10.38 -8.15
N GLY A 17 -7.78 10.42 -6.82
CA GLY A 17 -8.91 9.90 -6.04
C GLY A 17 -8.85 8.41 -5.71
N THR A 18 -7.71 7.74 -5.87
CA THR A 18 -7.51 6.31 -5.52
C THR A 18 -7.92 6.00 -4.08
N THR A 19 -7.52 6.81 -3.11
CA THR A 19 -7.93 6.66 -1.70
C THR A 19 -9.45 6.76 -1.52
N THR A 20 -10.10 7.66 -2.25
CA THR A 20 -11.56 7.83 -2.20
C THR A 20 -12.26 6.61 -2.78
N LEU A 21 -11.78 6.09 -3.91
CA LEU A 21 -12.30 4.87 -4.53
C LEU A 21 -12.18 3.67 -3.58
N CYS A 22 -10.98 3.42 -3.04
CA CYS A 22 -10.75 2.28 -2.14
C CYS A 22 -11.61 2.35 -0.88
N ARG A 23 -11.76 3.54 -0.28
CA ARG A 23 -12.65 3.75 0.88
C ARG A 23 -14.11 3.47 0.56
N ASN A 24 -14.58 3.87 -0.62
CA ASN A 24 -15.96 3.63 -1.04
C ASN A 24 -16.20 2.13 -1.32
N LEU A 25 -15.26 1.45 -1.98
CA LEU A 25 -15.32 0.00 -2.20
C LEU A 25 -15.34 -0.76 -0.86
N ALA A 26 -14.47 -0.37 0.07
CA ALA A 26 -14.43 -0.96 1.41
C ALA A 26 -15.75 -0.78 2.16
N LYS A 27 -16.34 0.42 2.11
CA LYS A 27 -17.63 0.71 2.74
C LYS A 27 -18.78 -0.08 2.09
N TYR A 28 -18.81 -0.17 0.77
CA TYR A 28 -19.91 -0.79 0.03
C TYR A 28 -19.89 -2.32 0.11
N TYR A 29 -18.70 -2.93 -0.03
CA TYR A 29 -18.53 -4.39 -0.05
C TYR A 29 -18.06 -4.99 1.28
N GLY A 30 -17.80 -4.17 2.30
CA GLY A 30 -17.27 -4.63 3.58
C GLY A 30 -15.81 -5.08 3.54
N PHE A 31 -15.01 -4.58 2.59
CA PHE A 31 -13.59 -4.93 2.50
C PHE A 31 -12.77 -4.24 3.58
N LYS A 32 -11.65 -4.87 3.97
CA LYS A 32 -10.60 -4.18 4.71
C LYS A 32 -9.89 -3.22 3.75
N HIS A 33 -9.78 -1.95 4.13
CA HIS A 33 -9.01 -0.97 3.38
C HIS A 33 -7.59 -0.92 3.96
N VAL A 34 -6.61 -1.25 3.13
CA VAL A 34 -5.18 -1.10 3.45
C VAL A 34 -4.66 0.07 2.63
N TYR A 35 -4.02 1.03 3.29
CA TYR A 35 -3.42 2.18 2.64
C TYR A 35 -1.90 1.99 2.59
N ALA A 36 -1.39 1.61 1.41
CA ALA A 36 0.03 1.30 1.20
C ALA A 36 0.95 2.44 1.65
N GLY A 37 0.57 3.70 1.42
CA GLY A 37 1.39 4.85 1.86
C GLY A 37 1.58 4.97 3.37
N LEU A 38 0.71 4.38 4.20
CA LEU A 38 0.94 4.30 5.65
C LEU A 38 1.93 3.19 5.98
N ILE A 39 1.83 2.04 5.30
CA ILE A 39 2.76 0.92 5.47
C ILE A 39 4.18 1.36 5.10
N PHE A 40 4.36 1.99 3.94
CA PHE A 40 5.67 2.53 3.53
C PHE A 40 6.24 3.55 4.55
N ARG A 41 5.38 4.37 5.17
CA ARG A 41 5.82 5.29 6.22
C ARG A 41 6.27 4.57 7.48
N GLN A 42 5.54 3.54 7.91
CA GLN A 42 5.90 2.73 9.07
C GLN A 42 7.21 1.97 8.84
N MET A 43 7.39 1.38 7.67
CA MET A 43 8.64 0.70 7.30
C MET A 43 9.83 1.67 7.27
N ALA A 44 9.64 2.88 6.72
CA ALA A 44 10.67 3.91 6.74
C ALA A 44 11.06 4.27 8.19
N GLU A 45 10.08 4.47 9.08
CA GLU A 45 10.33 4.75 10.51
C GLU A 45 11.06 3.59 11.22
N GLU A 46 10.67 2.34 10.97
CA GLU A 46 11.31 1.14 11.53
C GLU A 46 12.78 1.00 11.08
N MET A 47 13.10 1.46 9.87
CA MET A 47 14.45 1.46 9.31
C MET A 47 15.24 2.74 9.63
N GLY A 48 14.65 3.69 10.36
CA GLY A 48 15.29 4.97 10.67
C GLY A 48 15.51 5.87 9.45
N MET A 49 14.71 5.70 8.40
CA MET A 49 14.77 6.44 7.13
C MET A 49 13.61 7.43 7.02
N SER A 50 13.79 8.50 6.26
CA SER A 50 12.66 9.32 5.79
C SER A 50 11.89 8.61 4.68
N LEU A 51 10.63 9.00 4.46
CA LEU A 51 9.81 8.41 3.39
C LEU A 51 10.46 8.51 2.00
N PRO A 52 11.05 9.65 1.57
CA PRO A 52 11.74 9.73 0.28
C PRO A 52 12.97 8.80 0.21
N GLU A 53 13.79 8.75 1.25
CA GLU A 53 14.96 7.84 1.32
C GLU A 53 14.52 6.38 1.23
N PHE A 54 13.42 6.04 1.90
CA PHE A 54 12.86 4.69 1.83
C PHE A 54 12.28 4.36 0.44
N GLN A 55 11.70 5.34 -0.26
CA GLN A 55 11.24 5.14 -1.64
C GLN A 55 12.41 4.85 -2.59
N GLU A 56 13.50 5.63 -2.51
CA GLU A 56 14.72 5.37 -3.28
C GLU A 56 15.34 4.01 -2.92
N TYR A 57 15.34 3.67 -1.62
CA TYR A 57 15.79 2.36 -1.15
C TYR A 57 14.95 1.22 -1.74
N ALA A 58 13.62 1.32 -1.71
CA ALA A 58 12.71 0.30 -2.21
C ALA A 58 12.81 0.11 -3.73
N GLU A 59 13.09 1.18 -4.50
CA GLU A 59 13.33 1.07 -5.95
C GLU A 59 14.59 0.25 -6.28
N LEU A 60 15.60 0.27 -5.40
CA LEU A 60 16.86 -0.46 -5.55
C LEU A 60 16.82 -1.87 -4.93
N HIS A 61 15.82 -2.16 -4.09
CA HIS A 61 15.66 -3.40 -3.32
C HIS A 61 14.27 -4.01 -3.56
N PRO A 62 14.07 -4.77 -4.66
CA PRO A 62 12.78 -5.37 -5.04
C PRO A 62 12.17 -6.31 -3.98
N GLU A 63 12.98 -6.79 -3.04
CA GLU A 63 12.55 -7.55 -1.87
C GLU A 63 11.61 -6.77 -0.96
N VAL A 64 11.72 -5.44 -0.90
CA VAL A 64 10.84 -4.57 -0.09
C VAL A 64 9.43 -4.57 -0.67
N ASP A 65 9.29 -4.54 -1.99
CA ASP A 65 8.00 -4.59 -2.68
C ASP A 65 7.28 -5.92 -2.43
N ARG A 66 8.04 -7.03 -2.32
CA ARG A 66 7.48 -8.37 -2.00
C ARG A 66 6.95 -8.53 -0.58
N GLU A 67 7.38 -7.70 0.38
CA GLU A 67 6.84 -7.74 1.75
C GLU A 67 5.54 -6.96 1.88
N VAL A 68 5.29 -6.01 0.97
CA VAL A 68 4.11 -5.13 0.99
C VAL A 68 2.95 -5.68 0.14
N ASP A 69 3.23 -6.41 -0.94
CA ASP A 69 2.24 -7.06 -1.84
C ASP A 69 1.59 -8.32 -1.22
#